data_AF-A0A133YYP6-F1
#
_entry.id   AF-A0A133YYP6-F1
#
_cell.length_a   1.000
_cell.length_b   1.000
_cell.length_c   1.000
_cell.angle_alpha   90.00
_cell.angle_beta   90.00
_cell.angle_gamma   90.00
#
_symmetry.space_group_name_H-M   'P 1'
#
loop_
_entity.id
_entity.type
_entity.pdbx_description
1 polymer ?
#
loop_
_entity_poly.entity_id
_entity_poly.type
_entity_poly.pdbx_seq_one_letter_code
_entity_poly.pdbx_strand_id
1 'polypeptide(L)' 'MNKIFSDEAWEDFEYWTKQDRKTIKRILQLLQDIVKETVMKE' A
#
# COMPACT_ATOMS: atom_id res chain seq x y z
N MET A 1 2.39 12.81 4.96
CA MET A 1 1.05 12.18 4.87
C MET A 1 1.09 10.86 5.62
N ASN A 2 0.23 10.66 6.62
CA ASN A 2 0.14 9.39 7.34
C ASN A 2 -0.77 8.45 6.55
N LYS A 3 -0.29 7.23 6.27
CA LYS A 3 -1.11 6.17 5.67
C LYS A 3 -1.94 5.54 6.79
N ILE A 4 -3.25 5.66 6.72
CA ILE A 4 -4.18 5.04 7.67
C ILE A 4 -4.87 3.91 6.95
N PHE A 5 -4.76 2.69 7.49
CA PHE A 5 -5.50 1.52 7.05
C PHE A 5 -6.65 1.28 8.02
N SER A 6 -7.75 0.73 7.52
CA SER A 6 -8.73 0.08 8.39
C SER A 6 -8.16 -1.25 8.90
N ASP A 7 -8.69 -1.76 10.01
CA ASP A 7 -8.25 -3.03 10.59
C ASP A 7 -8.38 -4.18 9.58
N GLU A 8 -9.49 -4.23 8.85
CA GLU A 8 -9.75 -5.24 7.81
C GLU A 8 -8.72 -5.16 6.66
N ALA A 9 -8.35 -3.95 6.23
CA ALA A 9 -7.32 -3.76 5.22
C ALA A 9 -5.92 -4.12 5.73
N TRP A 10 -5.67 -3.97 7.03
CA TRP A 10 -4.42 -4.38 7.66
C TRP A 10 -4.31 -5.91 7.74
N GLU A 11 -5.38 -6.61 8.11
CA GLU A 11 -5.45 -8.08 8.12
C GLU A 11 -5.21 -8.65 6.72
N ASP A 12 -5.84 -8.09 5.68
CA ASP A 12 -5.61 -8.48 4.30
C ASP A 12 -4.16 -8.24 3.87
N PHE A 13 -3.59 -7.08 4.21
CA PHE A 13 -2.20 -6.78 3.91
C PHE A 13 -1.27 -7.79 4.59
N GLU A 14 -1.51 -8.13 5.85
CA GLU A 14 -0.72 -9.12 6.58
C GLU A 14 -0.85 -10.53 5.96
N TYR A 15 -2.06 -10.94 5.58
CA TYR A 15 -2.29 -12.22 4.88
C TYR A 15 -1.46 -12.31 3.60
N TRP A 16 -1.52 -11.27 2.76
CA TRP A 16 -0.79 -11.25 1.48
C TRP A 16 0.73 -11.22 1.66
N THR A 17 1.25 -10.63 2.75
CA THR A 17 2.71 -10.65 3.03
C THR A 17 3.26 -12.05 3.26
N LYS A 18 2.43 -12.95 3.81
CA LYS A 18 2.82 -14.35 4.07
C LYS A 18 2.61 -15.23 2.84
N GLN A 19 1.63 -14.91 2.00
CA GLN A 19 1.20 -15.76 0.89
C GLN A 19 1.84 -15.43 -0.46
N ASP A 20 1.88 -14.16 -0.86
CA ASP A 20 2.39 -13.75 -2.17
C ASP A 20 3.12 -12.39 -2.15
N ARG A 21 4.45 -12.48 -2.20
CA ARG A 21 5.33 -11.30 -2.25
C ARG A 21 5.18 -10.48 -3.53
N LYS A 22 4.70 -11.04 -4.65
CA LYS A 22 4.48 -10.27 -5.89
C LYS A 22 3.30 -9.31 -5.72
N THR A 23 2.22 -9.80 -5.12
CA THR A 23 1.04 -9.00 -4.79
C THR A 23 1.38 -7.84 -3.85
N ILE A 24 2.15 -8.09 -2.79
CA ILE A 24 2.62 -7.00 -1.90
C ILE A 24 3.49 -5.97 -2.61
N LYS A 25 4.41 -6.41 -3.47
CA LYS A 25 5.23 -5.47 -4.25
C LYS A 25 4.37 -4.55 -5.12
N ARG A 26 3.30 -5.07 -5.72
CA ARG A 26 2.36 -4.26 -6.52
C ARG A 26 1.62 -3.24 -5.65
N ILE A 27 1.10 -3.66 -4.49
CA ILE A 27 0.41 -2.76 -3.54
C ILE A 27 1.34 -1.65 -3.07
N LEU A 28 2.57 -1.98 -2.67
CA LEU A 28 3.56 -0.99 -2.24
C LEU A 28 3.93 -0.01 -3.36
N GLN A 29 4.04 -0.50 -4.60
CA GLN A 29 4.30 0.37 -5.76
C GLN A 29 3.15 1.36 -5.99
N LEU A 30 1.90 0.88 -6.00
CA LEU A 30 0.73 1.74 -6.17
C LEU A 30 0.63 2.79 -5.06
N LEU A 31 0.90 2.41 -3.81
CA LEU A 31 0.94 3.35 -2.69
C LEU A 31 2.06 4.40 -2.83
N GLN A 32 3.21 4.05 -3.42
CA GLN A 32 4.27 5.01 -3.72
C GLN A 32 3.86 5.95 -4.85
N ASP A 33 3.21 5.43 -5.90
CA ASP A 33 2.79 6.21 -7.05
C ASP A 33 1.75 7.26 -6.66
N ILE A 34 0.75 6.89 -5.84
CA ILE A 34 -0.25 7.83 -5.30
C ILE A 34 0.40 8.96 -4.49
N VAL A 35 1.39 8.64 -3.65
CA VAL A 35 2.10 9.65 -2.86
C VAL A 35 2.92 10.57 -3.76
N LYS A 36 3.60 10.04 -4.78
CA LYS A 36 4.38 10.85 -5.73
C LYS A 36 3.49 11.78 -6.54
N GLU A 37 2.34 11.31 -7.04
CA GLU A 37 1.39 12.15 -7.77
C GLU A 37 0.84 13.29 -6.91
N THR A 38 0.63 13.03 -5.61
CA THR A 38 0.11 14.04 -4.69
C THR A 38 1.15 15.13 -4.41
N VAL A 39 2.43 14.77 -4.24
CA VAL A 39 3.53 15.72 -3.96
C VAL A 39 3.95 16.54 -5.19
N MET A 40 3.73 16.02 -6.41
CA MET A 40 4.07 16.71 -7.65
C MET A 40 3.01 17.73 -8.11
N LYS A 41 1.86 17.79 -7.43
CA LYS A 41 0.75 18.73 -7.70
C LYS A 41 0.72 19.94 -6.78
N GLU A 42 1.68 20.06 -5.85
CA GLU A 42 1.84 21.18 -4.93
C GLU A 42 2.99 22.12 -5.34
#